data_AF-A0A831TG03-F1
#
_entry.id   AF-A0A831TG03-F1
#
_cell.length_a   1.000
_cell.length_b   1.000
_cell.length_c   1.000
_cell.angle_alpha   90.00
_cell.angle_beta   90.00
_cell.angle_gamma   90.00
#
_symmetry.space_group_name_H-M   'P 1'
#
loop_
_entity.id
_entity.type
_entity.pdbx_description
1 polymer ?
#
loop_
_entity_poly.entity_id
_entity_poly.type
_entity_poly.pdbx_seq_one_letter_code
_entity_poly.pdbx_strand_id
1 'polypeptide(L)'
;MSYKNGKDVLPPGLLKELQKYIDGELIYVPKCAEQRAGWGEINGTKDMIDRRNHDIYQQYTSGSCSIMELIRKHHLSEDSIRKIILKMRNDLRQTVAT
;
A
#
# COMPACT_ATOMS: atom_id res chain seq x y z
N MET A 1 -4.17 1.40 -18.77
CA MET A 1 -5.40 2.22 -18.79
C MET A 1 -5.92 2.21 -20.21
N SER A 2 -7.23 2.07 -20.42
CA SER A 2 -7.82 2.22 -21.75
C SER A 2 -7.96 3.71 -22.06
N TYR A 3 -7.55 4.13 -23.27
CA TYR A 3 -7.75 5.49 -23.75
C TYR A 3 -9.25 5.77 -23.89
N LYS A 4 -9.69 6.92 -23.39
CA LYS A 4 -11.05 7.42 -23.59
C LYS A 4 -10.99 8.81 -24.19
N ASN A 5 -11.71 9.03 -25.28
CA ASN A 5 -11.79 10.35 -25.88
C ASN A 5 -12.68 11.26 -25.01
N GLY A 6 -12.19 12.44 -24.64
CA GLY A 6 -12.92 13.40 -23.82
C GLY A 6 -14.28 13.79 -24.40
N LYS A 7 -14.44 13.82 -25.73
CA LYS A 7 -15.72 14.08 -26.40
C LYS A 7 -16.79 13.02 -26.11
N ASP A 8 -16.37 11.78 -25.85
CA ASP A 8 -17.27 10.66 -25.62
C ASP A 8 -17.66 10.53 -24.13
N VAL A 9 -16.88 11.12 -23.22
CA VAL A 9 -17.04 10.91 -21.77
C VAL A 9 -17.38 12.17 -20.97
N LEU A 10 -17.12 13.38 -21.50
CA LEU A 10 -17.35 14.63 -20.78
C LEU A 10 -18.61 15.34 -21.28
N PRO A 11 -19.39 15.97 -20.38
CA PRO A 11 -20.48 16.86 -20.78
C PRO A 11 -19.97 18.02 -21.66
N PRO A 12 -20.75 18.47 -22.67
CA PRO A 12 -20.31 19.52 -23.61
C PRO A 12 -19.86 20.82 -22.93
N GLY A 13 -20.55 21.22 -21.84
CA GLY A 13 -20.19 22.42 -21.08
C GLY A 13 -18.83 22.29 -20.38
N LEU A 14 -18.54 21.12 -19.81
CA LEU A 14 -17.27 20.85 -19.14
C LEU A 14 -16.12 20.76 -20.15
N LEU A 15 -16.36 20.11 -21.29
CA LEU A 15 -15.37 20.05 -22.37
C LEU A 15 -15.02 21.45 -22.88
N LYS A 16 -16.03 22.31 -23.11
CA LYS A 16 -15.82 23.70 -23.53
C LYS A 16 -15.03 24.50 -22.49
N GLU A 17 -15.26 24.27 -21.21
CA GLU A 17 -14.51 24.93 -20.14
C GLU A 17 -13.05 24.47 -20.11
N LEU A 18 -12.80 23.16 -20.20
CA LEU A 18 -11.45 22.60 -20.24
C LEU A 18 -10.64 23.14 -21.42
N GLN A 19 -11.25 23.27 -22.60
CA GLN A 19 -10.60 23.83 -23.79
C GLN A 19 -10.16 25.29 -23.63
N LYS A 20 -10.67 26.05 -22.65
CA LYS A 20 -10.13 27.38 -22.32
C LYS A 20 -8.75 27.32 -21.67
N TYR A 21 -8.43 26.21 -21.02
CA TYR A 21 -7.18 26.02 -20.29
C TYR A 21 -6.16 25.21 -21.10
N ILE A 22 -6.62 24.15 -21.77
CA ILE A 22 -5.78 23.21 -22.51
C ILE A 22 -6.60 22.67 -23.71
N ASP A 23 -6.09 22.83 -24.94
CA ASP A 23 -6.72 22.32 -26.16
C ASP A 23 -5.74 21.45 -26.96
N GLY A 24 -6.19 20.27 -27.40
CA GLY A 24 -5.37 19.33 -28.17
C GLY A 24 -4.33 18.50 -27.40
N GLU A 25 -4.28 18.58 -26.07
CA GLU A 25 -3.32 17.83 -25.24
C GLU A 25 -3.94 16.71 -24.41
N LEU A 26 -3.09 15.80 -23.90
CA LEU A 26 -3.50 14.69 -23.04
C LEU A 26 -3.51 15.12 -21.56
N ILE A 27 -4.69 15.11 -20.95
CA ILE A 27 -4.87 15.46 -19.53
C ILE A 27 -5.04 14.19 -18.69
N TYR A 28 -4.24 14.07 -17.63
CA TYR A 28 -4.41 13.03 -16.63
C TYR A 28 -5.44 13.45 -15.57
N VAL A 29 -6.52 12.69 -15.45
CA VAL A 29 -7.49 12.85 -14.36
C VAL A 29 -7.17 11.84 -13.26
N PRO A 30 -6.67 12.28 -12.08
CA PRO A 30 -6.41 11.37 -10.98
C PRO A 30 -7.71 10.76 -10.46
N LYS A 31 -7.64 9.53 -9.95
CA LYS A 31 -8.77 8.92 -9.22
C LYS A 31 -9.16 9.80 -8.03
N CYS A 32 -10.46 10.01 -7.81
CA CYS A 32 -10.99 10.68 -6.62
C CYS A 32 -10.37 10.05 -5.36
N ALA A 33 -9.81 10.91 -4.50
CA ALA A 33 -8.91 10.52 -3.43
C ALA A 33 -9.56 9.73 -2.28
N GLU A 34 -10.88 9.57 -2.27
CA GLU A 34 -11.63 8.96 -1.17
C GLU A 34 -11.49 7.43 -1.09
N GLN A 35 -10.99 6.78 -2.15
CA GLN A 35 -10.76 5.33 -2.17
C GLN A 35 -9.46 4.96 -2.87
N ARG A 36 -8.37 5.67 -2.56
CA ARG A 36 -7.06 5.04 -2.75
C ARG A 36 -6.93 3.96 -1.69
N ALA A 37 -7.40 2.76 -2.03
CA ALA A 37 -6.98 1.56 -1.32
C ALA A 37 -5.45 1.62 -1.20
N GLY A 38 -4.95 1.56 0.03
CA GLY A 38 -3.53 1.59 0.33
C GLY A 38 -2.78 0.55 -0.52
N TRP A 39 -1.48 0.77 -0.73
CA TRP A 39 -0.66 -0.16 -1.49
C TRP A 39 -0.85 -1.59 -0.98
N GLY A 40 -1.30 -2.49 -1.85
CA GLY A 40 -1.55 -3.89 -1.49
C GLY A 40 -2.96 -4.24 -0.98
N GLU A 41 -3.88 -3.27 -0.82
CA GLU A 41 -5.24 -3.52 -0.30
C GLU A 41 -6.17 -4.16 -1.34
N ILE A 42 -6.03 -3.80 -2.63
CA ILE A 42 -6.91 -4.35 -3.69
C ILE A 42 -6.50 -5.77 -4.10
N ASN A 43 -5.21 -6.11 -3.98
CA ASN A 43 -4.67 -7.39 -4.43
C ASN A 43 -4.31 -8.34 -3.26
N GLY A 44 -4.68 -8.00 -2.02
CA GLY A 44 -4.43 -8.80 -0.82
C GLY A 44 -2.96 -8.88 -0.39
N THR A 45 -2.05 -8.21 -1.10
CA THR A 45 -0.62 -8.19 -0.76
C THR A 45 -0.37 -7.58 0.61
N LYS A 46 -1.16 -6.57 1.01
CA LYS A 46 -1.05 -5.95 2.33
C LYS A 46 -1.35 -6.97 3.44
N ASP A 47 -2.46 -7.67 3.36
CA ASP A 47 -2.84 -8.71 4.33
C ASP A 47 -1.81 -9.84 4.41
N MET A 48 -1.26 -10.26 3.26
CA MET A 48 -0.20 -11.28 3.24
C MET A 48 1.07 -10.81 3.96
N ILE A 49 1.48 -9.56 3.73
CA ILE A 49 2.65 -8.98 4.38
C ILE A 49 2.39 -8.82 5.88
N ASP A 50 1.21 -8.36 6.28
CA ASP A 50 0.86 -8.15 7.68
C ASP A 50 0.77 -9.47 8.44
N ARG A 51 0.18 -10.52 7.85
CA ARG A 51 0.20 -11.89 8.42
C ARG A 51 1.61 -12.41 8.61
N ARG A 52 2.47 -12.26 7.58
CA ARG A 52 3.88 -12.67 7.67
C ARG A 52 4.61 -11.91 8.77
N ASN A 53 4.39 -10.61 8.88
CA ASN A 53 5.05 -9.77 9.88
C ASN A 53 4.60 -10.13 11.31
N HIS A 54 3.32 -10.46 11.50
CA HIS A 54 2.80 -11.00 12.76
C HIS A 54 3.44 -12.34 13.13
N ASP A 55 3.52 -13.27 12.18
CA ASP A 55 4.14 -14.58 12.38
C ASP A 55 5.63 -14.46 12.78
N ILE A 56 6.38 -13.59 12.09
CA ILE A 56 7.79 -13.28 12.43
C ILE A 56 7.89 -12.76 13.87
N TYR A 57 7.02 -11.82 14.26
CA TYR A 57 7.06 -11.23 15.60
C TYR A 57 6.69 -12.24 16.69
N GLN A 58 5.70 -13.11 16.46
CA GLN A 58 5.30 -14.16 17.40
C GLN A 58 6.40 -15.20 17.60
N GLN A 59 7.03 -15.67 16.53
CA GLN A 59 8.14 -16.63 16.62
C GLN A 59 9.36 -16.02 17.33
N TYR A 60 9.64 -14.73 17.12
CA TYR A 60 10.70 -14.03 17.83
C TYR A 60 10.40 -13.84 19.33
N THR A 61 9.20 -13.35 19.67
CA THR A 61 8.83 -13.03 21.06
C THR A 61 8.58 -14.25 21.93
N SER A 62 8.15 -15.37 21.35
CA SER A 62 8.05 -16.66 22.04
C SER A 62 9.41 -17.31 22.29
N GLY A 63 10.50 -16.78 21.73
CA GLY A 63 11.83 -17.38 21.78
C GLY A 63 11.98 -18.62 20.89
N SER A 64 10.99 -18.91 20.03
CA SER A 64 10.97 -20.12 19.19
C SER A 64 11.96 -20.06 18.02
N CYS A 65 12.33 -18.87 17.55
CA CYS A 65 13.29 -18.68 16.48
C CYS A 65 14.24 -17.52 16.77
N SER A 66 15.53 -17.73 16.52
CA SER A 66 16.55 -16.68 16.50
C SER A 66 16.41 -15.78 15.26
N ILE A 67 17.04 -14.60 15.29
CA ILE A 67 17.05 -13.67 14.14
C ILE A 67 17.61 -14.35 12.89
N MET A 68 18.67 -15.16 13.02
CA MET A 68 19.28 -15.88 11.90
C MET A 68 18.34 -16.92 11.28
N GLU A 69 17.53 -17.60 12.10
CA GLU A 69 16.54 -18.55 11.60
C GLU A 69 15.41 -17.85 10.87
N LEU A 70 14.95 -16.70 11.38
CA LEU A 70 13.91 -15.89 10.73
C LEU A 70 14.38 -15.34 9.38
N ILE A 71 15.62 -14.87 9.28
CA ILE A 71 16.26 -14.46 8.03
C ILE A 71 16.19 -15.59 7.00
N ARG A 72 16.61 -16.79 7.40
CA ARG A 72 16.63 -17.96 6.51
C ARG A 72 15.22 -18.41 6.12
N LYS A 73 14.29 -18.44 7.06
CA LYS A 73 12.92 -18.93 6.86
C LYS A 73 12.08 -18.02 5.97
N HIS A 74 12.26 -16.71 6.09
CA HIS A 74 11.46 -15.72 5.35
C HIS A 74 12.21 -15.11 4.16
N HIS A 75 13.47 -15.49 3.92
CA HIS A 75 14.32 -14.95 2.85
C HIS A 75 14.43 -13.42 2.89
N LEU A 76 14.56 -12.85 4.10
CA LEU A 76 14.65 -11.41 4.33
C LEU A 76 16.01 -11.04 4.89
N SER A 77 16.48 -9.82 4.59
CA SER A 77 17.70 -9.31 5.22
C SER A 77 17.50 -9.13 6.73
N GLU A 78 18.61 -9.16 7.47
CA GLU A 78 18.59 -8.92 8.91
C GLU A 78 17.94 -7.58 9.28
N ASP A 79 18.29 -6.52 8.54
CA ASP A 79 17.70 -5.19 8.73
C ASP A 79 16.17 -5.20 8.53
N SER A 80 15.67 -5.94 7.55
CA SER A 80 14.22 -6.10 7.33
C SER A 80 13.55 -6.80 8.50
N ILE A 81 14.13 -7.90 8.99
CA ILE A 81 13.60 -8.64 10.16
C ILE A 81 13.57 -7.73 11.39
N ARG A 82 14.65 -6.99 11.66
CA ARG A 82 14.73 -6.05 12.79
C ARG A 82 13.70 -4.93 12.68
N LYS A 83 13.53 -4.35 11.49
CA LYS A 83 12.49 -3.34 11.21
C LYS A 83 11.08 -3.88 11.43
N ILE A 84 10.80 -5.10 10.96
CA ILE A 84 9.51 -5.76 11.18
C ILE A 84 9.25 -5.93 12.68
N ILE A 85 10.21 -6.48 13.43
CA ILE A 85 10.06 -6.69 14.88
C ILE A 85 9.80 -5.36 15.62
N LEU A 86 10.57 -4.32 15.29
CA LEU A 86 10.42 -3.00 15.91
C LEU A 86 9.05 -2.38 15.59
N LYS A 87 8.63 -2.44 14.32
CA LYS A 87 7.34 -1.92 13.88
C LYS A 87 6.18 -2.64 14.59
N MET A 88 6.17 -3.97 14.58
CA MET A 88 5.13 -4.77 15.24
C MET A 88 5.04 -4.48 16.73
N ARG A 89 6.18 -4.30 17.41
CA ARG A 89 6.21 -3.91 18.83
C ARG A 89 5.56 -2.54 19.08
N ASN A 90 5.80 -1.57 18.19
CA ASN A 90 5.24 -0.23 18.34
C ASN A 90 3.74 -0.23 18.04
N ASP A 91 3.31 -0.94 17.00
CA ASP A 91 1.90 -1.04 16.62
C ASP A 91 1.08 -1.69 17.75
N LEU A 92 1.58 -2.78 18.36
CA LEU A 92 0.95 -3.42 19.52
C LEU A 92 0.86 -2.51 20.76
N ARG A 93 1.87 -1.65 20.97
CA ARG A 93 1.85 -0.68 22.08
C ARG A 93 0.79 0.41 21.87
N GLN A 94 0.56 0.82 20.63
CA GLN A 94 -0.46 1.82 20.29
C GLN A 94 -1.88 1.24 20.45
N THR A 95 -2.09 -0.03 20.08
CA THR A 95 -3.39 -0.70 20.23
C THR A 95 -3.80 -0.90 21.69
N VAL A 96 -2.86 -1.13 22.61
CA VAL A 96 -3.16 -1.31 24.05
C VAL A 96 -3.39 0.04 24.77
N ALA A 97 -2.93 1.14 24.18
CA ALA A 97 -3.11 2.49 24.72
C ALA A 97 -4.42 3.17 24.29
N THR A 98 -5.25 2.51 23.50
CA THR A 98 -6.56 2.97 22.99
C THR A 98 -7.66 2.10 23.58
#